data_AF-A0A6L3ZIG5-F1
#
_entry.id   AF-A0A6L3ZIG5-F1
#
_cell.length_a   1.000
_cell.length_b   1.000
_cell.length_c   1.000
_cell.angle_alpha   90.00
_cell.angle_beta   90.00
_cell.angle_gamma   90.00
#
_symmetry.space_group_name_H-M   'P 1'
#
loop_
_entity.id
_entity.type
_entity.pdbx_description
1 polymer ?
#
loop_
_entity_poly.entity_id
_entity_poly.type
_entity_poly.pdbx_seq_one_letter_code
_entity_poly.pdbx_strand_id
1 'polypeptide(L)'
;MDKQSTSLNALATLGWLFLRLIILNALILSAALALGACRYFLEPTDSFLVGFPIQLYFVTFLLSNLVYILGIVFEAVYLQIWDKKIDIRNYETKFFKISLVMILIVAVFGIGMYFIRYFA
;
A
#
# COMPACT_ATOMS: atom_id res chain seq x y z
N MET A 1 6.50 36.96 -1.84
CA MET A 1 6.85 35.55 -1.56
C MET A 1 7.35 34.93 -2.85
N ASP A 2 8.64 34.62 -2.91
CA ASP A 2 9.32 34.21 -4.15
C ASP A 2 8.81 32.86 -4.66
N LYS A 3 8.35 32.86 -5.93
CA LYS A 3 7.91 31.67 -6.69
C LYS A 3 8.96 30.55 -6.70
N GLN A 4 10.23 30.88 -6.50
CA GLN A 4 11.35 29.94 -6.48
C GLN A 4 11.42 29.13 -5.17
N SER A 5 10.95 29.67 -4.04
CA SER A 5 10.86 28.92 -2.78
C SER A 5 9.68 27.92 -2.79
N THR A 6 8.60 28.25 -3.50
CA THR A 6 7.41 27.40 -3.61
C THR A 6 7.66 26.17 -4.47
N SER A 7 8.46 26.28 -5.54
CA SER A 7 8.80 25.14 -6.41
C SER A 7 9.72 24.13 -5.74
N LEU A 8 10.72 24.57 -4.98
CA LEU A 8 11.61 23.70 -4.20
C LEU A 8 10.84 22.90 -3.13
N ASN A 9 9.92 23.55 -2.42
CA ASN A 9 9.07 22.89 -1.42
C ASN A 9 8.10 21.87 -2.05
N ALA A 10 7.61 22.14 -3.27
CA ALA A 10 6.77 21.20 -4.01
C ALA A 10 7.55 19.95 -4.42
N LEU A 11 8.76 20.10 -4.96
CA LEU A 11 9.63 18.98 -5.34
C LEU A 11 10.00 18.10 -4.14
N ALA A 12 10.35 18.72 -3.00
CA ALA A 12 10.64 17.98 -1.77
C ALA A 12 9.43 17.18 -1.27
N THR A 13 8.22 17.73 -1.42
CA THR A 13 6.97 17.05 -1.02
C THR A 13 6.62 15.90 -1.95
N LEU A 14 6.78 16.09 -3.27
CA LEU A 14 6.59 15.02 -4.26
C LEU A 14 7.62 13.89 -4.06
N GLY A 15 8.88 14.22 -3.81
CA GLY A 15 9.92 13.23 -3.53
C GLY A 15 9.61 12.39 -2.29
N TRP A 16 9.10 13.02 -1.23
CA TRP A 16 8.64 12.33 -0.01
C TRP A 16 7.49 11.36 -0.29
N LEU A 17 6.46 11.80 -1.03
CA LEU A 17 5.32 10.97 -1.41
C LEU A 17 5.76 9.76 -2.26
N PHE A 18 6.69 9.96 -3.19
CA PHE A 18 7.20 8.91 -4.04
C PHE A 18 8.01 7.87 -3.24
N LEU A 19 8.85 8.33 -2.31
CA LEU A 19 9.59 7.45 -1.41
C LEU A 19 8.64 6.58 -0.56
N ARG A 20 7.56 7.18 -0.02
CA ARG A 20 6.53 6.45 0.73
C ARG A 20 5.81 5.41 -0.12
N LEU A 21 5.47 5.73 -1.36
CA LEU A 21 4.92 4.78 -2.32
C LEU A 21 5.88 3.63 -2.61
N ILE A 22 7.17 3.90 -2.82
CA ILE A 22 8.17 2.84 -3.03
C ILE A 22 8.22 1.93 -1.81
N ILE A 23 8.29 2.48 -0.60
CA ILE A 23 8.30 1.70 0.65
C ILE A 23 7.05 0.85 0.77
N LEU A 24 5.87 1.41 0.51
CA LEU A 24 4.60 0.69 0.57
C LEU A 24 4.61 -0.50 -0.40
N ASN A 25 5.02 -0.29 -1.64
CA ASN A 25 5.06 -1.33 -2.66
C ASN A 25 6.14 -2.39 -2.38
N ALA A 26 7.29 -1.99 -1.83
CA ALA A 26 8.32 -2.92 -1.37
C ALA A 26 7.81 -3.83 -0.24
N LEU A 27 6.99 -3.30 0.68
CA LEU A 27 6.37 -4.08 1.75
C LEU A 27 5.34 -5.08 1.20
N ILE A 28 4.51 -4.67 0.24
CA ILE A 28 3.54 -5.55 -0.43
C ILE A 28 4.26 -6.70 -1.13
N LEU A 29 5.31 -6.39 -1.89
CA LEU A 29 6.12 -7.40 -2.56
C LEU A 29 6.77 -8.36 -1.57
N SER A 30 7.38 -7.82 -0.51
CA SER A 30 8.03 -8.63 0.54
C SER A 30 7.03 -9.57 1.23
N ALA A 31 5.82 -9.09 1.53
CA ALA A 31 4.76 -9.91 2.12
C ALA A 31 4.32 -11.05 1.18
N ALA A 32 4.14 -10.75 -0.10
CA ALA A 32 3.78 -11.75 -1.09
C ALA A 32 4.88 -12.82 -1.28
N LEU A 33 6.15 -12.41 -1.31
CA LEU A 33 7.29 -13.33 -1.39
C LEU A 33 7.42 -14.18 -0.13
N ALA A 34 7.24 -13.60 1.06
CA ALA A 34 7.26 -14.32 2.33
C ALA A 34 6.16 -15.40 2.38
N LEU A 35 4.96 -15.08 1.89
CA LEU A 35 3.88 -16.05 1.78
C LEU A 35 4.16 -17.14 0.75
N GLY A 36 4.74 -16.78 -0.39
CA GLY A 36 5.22 -17.75 -1.39
C GLY A 36 6.26 -18.71 -0.80
N ALA A 37 7.21 -18.19 -0.04
CA ALA A 37 8.24 -18.98 0.64
C ALA A 37 7.65 -19.88 1.74
N CYS A 38 6.78 -19.36 2.61
CA CYS A 38 6.09 -20.16 3.63
C CYS A 38 5.35 -21.34 3.01
N ARG A 39 4.65 -21.10 1.89
CA ARG A 39 3.95 -22.16 1.18
C ARG A 39 4.91 -23.21 0.62
N TYR A 40 6.01 -22.79 0.00
CA TYR A 40 7.03 -23.70 -0.52
C TYR A 40 7.57 -24.66 0.55
N PHE A 41 7.74 -24.19 1.79
CA PHE A 41 8.15 -25.04 2.91
C PHE A 41 7.06 -26.02 3.40
N LEU A 42 5.78 -25.70 3.21
CA LEU A 42 4.65 -26.54 3.64
C LEU A 42 4.23 -27.57 2.58
N GLU A 43 4.30 -27.21 1.29
CA GLU A 43 3.87 -28.03 0.16
C GLU A 43 4.95 -28.04 -0.94
N PRO A 44 5.95 -28.94 -0.88
CA PRO A 44 7.04 -28.95 -1.86
C PRO A 44 6.65 -29.46 -3.27
N THR A 45 5.39 -29.84 -3.53
CA THR A 45 5.06 -30.74 -4.65
C THR A 45 4.34 -30.18 -5.87
N ASP A 46 4.03 -28.88 -6.00
CA ASP A 46 3.48 -28.39 -7.29
C ASP A 46 3.98 -27.00 -7.68
N SER A 47 4.80 -26.96 -8.74
CA SER A 47 5.27 -25.74 -9.42
C SER A 47 4.13 -24.89 -10.01
N PHE A 48 2.90 -25.43 -10.05
CA PHE A 48 1.74 -24.80 -10.71
C PHE A 48 0.86 -23.92 -9.78
N LEU A 49 1.21 -23.79 -8.50
CA LEU A 49 0.40 -23.06 -7.50
C LEU A 49 0.94 -21.66 -7.15
N VAL A 50 1.66 -21.04 -8.10
CA VAL A 50 2.11 -19.63 -8.05
C VAL A 50 0.93 -18.64 -8.06
N GLY A 51 -0.27 -19.10 -8.42
CA GLY A 51 -1.46 -18.25 -8.57
C GLY A 51 -1.88 -17.53 -7.29
N PHE A 52 -1.85 -18.20 -6.13
CA PHE A 52 -2.36 -17.60 -4.89
C PHE A 52 -1.50 -16.43 -4.37
N PRO A 53 -0.17 -16.57 -4.20
CA PRO A 53 0.67 -15.43 -3.78
C PRO A 53 0.64 -14.27 -4.79
N ILE A 54 0.56 -14.56 -6.08
CA ILE A 54 0.45 -13.55 -7.14
C ILE A 54 -0.90 -12.82 -7.08
N GLN A 55 -2.01 -13.55 -6.95
CA GLN A 55 -3.33 -12.93 -6.81
C GLN A 55 -3.39 -12.03 -5.57
N LEU A 56 -2.85 -12.51 -4.45
CA LEU A 56 -2.79 -11.74 -3.22
C LEU A 56 -1.92 -10.49 -3.37
N TYR A 57 -0.79 -10.59 -4.07
CA TYR A 57 0.04 -9.44 -4.43
C TYR A 57 -0.76 -8.40 -5.22
N PHE A 58 -1.43 -8.79 -6.31
CA PHE A 58 -2.18 -7.84 -7.14
C PHE A 58 -3.34 -7.19 -6.39
N VAL A 59 -4.09 -7.96 -5.60
CA VAL A 59 -5.19 -7.43 -4.78
C VAL A 59 -4.65 -6.44 -3.74
N THR A 60 -3.60 -6.82 -3.02
CA THR A 60 -2.99 -5.96 -1.99
C THR A 60 -2.39 -4.70 -2.60
N PHE A 61 -1.69 -4.84 -3.73
CA PHE A 61 -1.13 -3.73 -4.50
C PHE A 61 -2.23 -2.74 -4.91
N LEU A 62 -3.29 -3.23 -5.53
CA LEU A 62 -4.35 -2.38 -6.06
C LEU A 62 -5.11 -1.70 -4.92
N LEU A 63 -5.55 -2.44 -3.90
CA LEU A 63 -6.29 -1.86 -2.77
C LEU A 63 -5.45 -0.86 -1.98
N SER A 64 -4.21 -1.20 -1.63
CA SER A 64 -3.40 -0.36 -0.74
C SER A 64 -2.97 0.94 -1.41
N ASN A 65 -2.61 0.89 -2.69
CA ASN A 65 -2.30 2.09 -3.47
C ASN A 65 -3.56 2.93 -3.73
N LEU A 66 -4.70 2.31 -4.02
CA LEU A 66 -5.97 3.01 -4.22
C LEU A 66 -6.40 3.75 -2.96
N VAL A 67 -6.37 3.09 -1.80
CA VAL A 67 -6.69 3.71 -0.50
C VAL A 67 -5.74 4.86 -0.18
N TYR A 68 -4.44 4.69 -0.46
CA TYR A 68 -3.44 5.72 -0.22
C TYR A 68 -3.66 6.95 -1.09
N ILE A 69 -3.76 6.77 -2.41
CA ILE A 69 -3.89 7.85 -3.39
C ILE A 69 -5.23 8.55 -3.21
N LEU A 70 -6.33 7.81 -3.15
CA LEU A 70 -7.65 8.41 -2.98
C LEU A 70 -7.74 9.14 -1.64
N GLY A 71 -7.23 8.57 -0.55
CA GLY A 71 -7.22 9.22 0.75
C GLY A 71 -6.52 10.59 0.72
N ILE A 72 -5.33 10.63 0.12
CA ILE A 72 -4.57 11.87 -0.08
C ILE A 72 -5.33 12.88 -0.95
N VAL A 73 -5.93 12.43 -2.06
CA VAL A 73 -6.67 13.29 -3.00
C VAL A 73 -7.94 13.84 -2.34
N PHE A 74 -8.72 13.00 -1.66
CA PHE A 74 -9.93 13.42 -0.97
C PHE A 74 -9.63 14.43 0.13
N GLU A 75 -8.60 14.20 0.95
CA GLU A 75 -8.23 15.14 2.01
C GLU A 75 -7.72 16.46 1.43
N ALA A 76 -6.94 16.42 0.35
CA ALA A 76 -6.48 17.63 -0.33
C ALA A 76 -7.65 18.45 -0.87
N VAL A 77 -8.61 17.80 -1.55
CA VAL A 77 -9.83 18.44 -2.06
C VAL A 77 -10.67 18.99 -0.92
N TYR A 78 -10.85 18.22 0.16
CA TYR A 78 -11.60 18.65 1.34
C TYR A 78 -11.01 19.90 1.99
N LEU A 79 -9.69 19.93 2.21
CA LEU A 79 -9.01 21.10 2.78
C LEU A 79 -9.09 22.32 1.86
N GLN A 80 -9.01 22.11 0.55
CA GLN A 80 -9.13 23.17 -0.45
C GLN A 80 -10.55 23.77 -0.48
N ILE A 81 -11.60 22.94 -0.42
CA ILE A 81 -13.00 23.40 -0.37
C ILE A 81 -13.27 24.24 0.88
N TRP A 82 -12.62 23.91 2.00
CA TRP A 82 -12.81 24.59 3.29
C TRP A 82 -11.80 25.70 3.58
N ASP A 83 -10.97 26.08 2.59
CA ASP A 83 -9.93 27.11 2.71
C ASP A 83 -9.00 26.92 3.94
N LYS A 84 -8.74 25.66 4.30
CA LYS A 84 -7.85 25.30 5.41
C LYS A 84 -6.42 25.18 4.92
N LYS A 85 -5.46 25.49 5.79
CA LYS A 85 -4.03 25.33 5.50
C LYS A 85 -3.72 23.87 5.15
N ILE A 86 -3.23 23.64 3.94
CA ILE A 86 -2.85 22.32 3.44
C ILE A 86 -1.48 21.94 4.01
N ASP A 87 -1.45 20.98 4.91
CA ASP A 87 -0.22 20.33 5.38
C ASP A 87 -0.18 18.88 4.91
N ILE A 88 0.43 18.68 3.74
CA ILE A 88 0.48 17.39 3.03
C ILE A 88 1.06 16.29 3.90
N ARG A 89 2.09 16.59 4.70
CA ARG A 89 2.81 15.59 5.49
C ARG A 89 1.96 15.00 6.60
N ASN A 90 1.11 15.82 7.22
CA ASN A 90 0.34 15.40 8.39
C ASN A 90 -0.73 14.36 8.01
N TYR A 91 -1.49 14.61 6.94
CA TYR A 91 -2.50 13.65 6.51
C TYR A 91 -1.90 12.49 5.70
N GLU A 92 -0.82 12.70 4.94
CA GLU A 92 -0.09 11.62 4.27
C GLU A 92 0.30 10.51 5.24
N THR A 93 0.87 10.87 6.40
CA THR A 93 1.26 9.88 7.41
C THR A 93 0.06 9.08 7.94
N LYS A 94 -1.13 9.70 8.03
CA LYS A 94 -2.36 8.99 8.43
C LYS A 94 -2.76 7.97 7.37
N PHE A 95 -2.79 8.37 6.10
CA PHE A 95 -3.15 7.47 5.01
C PHE A 95 -2.10 6.39 4.77
N PHE A 96 -0.82 6.68 4.98
CA PHE A 96 0.24 5.68 4.95
C PHE A 96 -0.01 4.58 6.00
N LYS A 97 -0.35 4.97 7.24
CA LYS A 97 -0.72 4.00 8.30
C LYS A 97 -1.98 3.20 7.93
N ILE A 98 -3.00 3.84 7.37
CA ILE A 98 -4.22 3.14 6.91
C ILE A 98 -3.88 2.12 5.83
N SER A 99 -3.02 2.47 4.86
CA SER A 99 -2.58 1.53 3.82
C SER A 99 -1.76 0.37 4.38
N LEU A 100 -0.92 0.59 5.40
CA LEU A 100 -0.23 -0.51 6.10
C LEU A 100 -1.22 -1.46 6.79
N VAL A 101 -2.26 -0.92 7.44
CA VAL A 101 -3.33 -1.73 8.04
C VAL A 101 -4.08 -2.50 6.97
N MET A 102 -4.34 -1.90 5.80
CA MET A 102 -4.98 -2.59 4.68
C MET A 102 -4.13 -3.77 4.17
N ILE A 103 -2.81 -3.61 4.05
CA ILE A 103 -1.90 -4.71 3.70
C ILE A 103 -2.04 -5.87 4.68
N LEU A 104 -2.06 -5.57 5.98
CA LEU A 104 -2.21 -6.59 7.02
C LEU A 104 -3.56 -7.29 6.95
N ILE A 105 -4.66 -6.56 6.74
CA ILE A 105 -6.00 -7.13 6.58
C ILE A 105 -6.02 -8.08 5.38
N VAL A 106 -5.58 -7.63 4.20
CA VAL A 106 -5.60 -8.47 2.99
C VAL A 106 -4.72 -9.70 3.16
N ALA A 107 -3.55 -9.56 3.79
CA ALA A 107 -2.67 -10.70 4.06
C ALA A 107 -3.33 -11.73 5.00
N VAL A 108 -3.93 -11.30 6.11
CA VAL A 108 -4.62 -12.19 7.07
C VAL A 108 -5.81 -12.89 6.41
N PHE A 109 -6.64 -12.16 5.67
CA PHE A 109 -7.76 -12.74 4.94
C PHE A 109 -7.29 -13.71 3.85
N GLY A 110 -6.22 -13.38 3.14
CA GLY A 110 -5.59 -14.26 2.16
C GLY A 110 -5.19 -15.58 2.79
N ILE A 111 -4.42 -15.54 3.88
CA ILE A 111 -3.98 -16.74 4.62
C ILE A 111 -5.19 -17.54 5.11
N GLY A 112 -6.21 -16.88 5.65
CA GLY A 112 -7.45 -17.54 6.09
C GLY A 112 -8.16 -18.28 4.96
N MET A 113 -8.33 -17.63 3.79
CA MET A 113 -8.92 -18.28 2.62
C MET A 113 -8.08 -19.45 2.10
N TYR A 114 -6.76 -19.35 2.18
CA TYR A 114 -5.86 -20.45 1.83
C TYR A 114 -6.10 -21.67 2.72
N PHE A 115 -6.16 -21.50 4.04
CA PHE A 115 -6.45 -22.61 4.96
C PHE A 115 -7.84 -23.21 4.74
N ILE A 116 -8.87 -22.37 4.54
CA ILE A 116 -10.23 -22.88 4.24
C ILE A 116 -10.21 -23.75 2.99
N ARG A 117 -9.55 -23.30 1.91
CA ARG A 117 -9.46 -24.07 0.66
C ARG A 117 -8.59 -25.32 0.78
N TYR A 118 -7.65 -25.35 1.71
CA TYR A 118 -6.80 -26.50 1.96
C TYR A 118 -7.54 -27.61 2.73
N PHE A 119 -8.42 -27.25 3.67
CA PHE A 119 -9.12 -28.22 4.54
C PHE A 119 -10.55 -28.56 4.10
N ALA A 120 -11.13 -27.84 3.14
CA ALA A 120 -12.46 -28.11 2.57
C ALA A 120 -12.37 -29.01 1.33
#